data_AF-A0A961Y1M3-F1
#
_entry.id   AF-A0A961Y1M3-F1
#
_cell.length_a   1.000
_cell.length_b   1.000
_cell.length_c   1.000
_cell.angle_alpha   90.00
_cell.angle_beta   90.00
_cell.angle_gamma   90.00
#
_symmetry.space_group_name_H-M   'P 1'
#
loop_
_entity.id
_entity.type
_entity.pdbx_description
1 polymer ?
#
loop_
_entity_poly.entity_id
_entity_poly.type
_entity_poly.pdbx_seq_one_letter_code
_entity_poly.pdbx_strand_id
1 'polypeptide(L)'
;MRTTKLINVAAATLTGILLFAGANAAHAANQLVARVSLSTQRMEVIVDGQKAFEWKVSTGRKGYRTPTGSYRPTRMHTMWRSRKYDNAP
;
A
#
# COMPACT_ATOMS: atom_id res chain seq x y z
N MET A 1 20.23 -53.82 6.17
CA MET A 1 20.34 -52.66 5.23
C MET A 1 18.98 -52.08 4.77
N ARG A 2 17.86 -52.27 5.50
CA ARG A 2 16.53 -51.70 5.13
C ARG A 2 16.10 -50.49 5.97
N THR A 3 16.72 -50.29 7.14
CA THR A 3 16.28 -49.28 8.13
C THR A 3 16.78 -47.86 7.81
N THR A 4 17.97 -47.72 7.23
CA THR A 4 18.59 -46.40 6.93
C THR A 4 17.87 -45.64 5.82
N LYS A 5 17.25 -46.35 4.85
CA LYS A 5 16.50 -45.71 3.76
C LYS A 5 15.21 -45.04 4.24
N LEU A 6 14.55 -45.59 5.26
CA LEU A 6 13.29 -45.05 5.78
C LEU A 6 13.50 -43.76 6.58
N ILE A 7 14.62 -43.67 7.31
CA ILE A 7 15.00 -42.47 8.08
C ILE A 7 15.30 -41.30 7.14
N ASN A 8 16.00 -41.55 6.03
CA ASN A 8 16.34 -40.52 5.05
C ASN A 8 15.11 -40.01 4.27
N VAL A 9 14.13 -40.87 4.00
CA VAL A 9 12.86 -40.48 3.35
C VAL A 9 12.01 -39.62 4.30
N ALA A 10 11.91 -39.99 5.58
CA ALA A 10 11.21 -39.18 6.57
C ALA A 10 11.84 -37.78 6.72
N ALA A 11 13.18 -37.70 6.77
CA ALA A 11 13.92 -36.44 6.83
C ALA A 11 13.73 -35.57 5.56
N ALA A 12 13.66 -36.20 4.38
CA ALA A 12 13.39 -35.50 3.12
C ALA A 12 11.96 -34.93 3.06
N THR A 13 10.97 -35.66 3.60
CA THR A 13 9.58 -35.19 3.66
C THR A 13 9.37 -34.06 4.66
N LEU A 14 10.02 -34.07 5.82
CA LEU A 14 9.93 -32.97 6.79
C LEU A 14 10.55 -31.68 6.23
N THR A 15 11.70 -31.78 5.56
CA THR A 15 12.38 -30.63 4.96
C THR A 15 11.54 -30.00 3.82
N GLY A 16 10.88 -30.83 3.00
CA GLY A 16 9.99 -30.35 1.94
C GLY A 16 8.75 -29.62 2.45
N ILE A 17 8.16 -30.08 3.56
CA ILE A 17 6.98 -29.44 4.18
C ILE A 17 7.34 -28.09 4.82
N LEU A 18 8.51 -27.99 5.47
CA LEU A 18 9.01 -26.74 6.05
C LEU A 18 9.31 -25.68 4.98
N LEU A 19 9.83 -26.08 3.81
CA LEU A 19 10.10 -25.17 2.69
C LEU A 19 8.81 -24.69 2.00
N PHE A 20 7.78 -25.53 1.91
CA PHE A 20 6.47 -25.12 1.36
C PHE A 20 5.66 -24.23 2.32
N ALA A 21 5.81 -24.40 3.64
CA ALA A 21 5.15 -23.56 4.63
C ALA A 21 5.71 -22.13 4.69
N GLY A 22 7.00 -21.94 4.40
CA GLY A 22 7.67 -20.63 4.40
C GLY A 22 7.43 -19.76 3.15
N ALA A 23 6.94 -20.34 2.04
CA ALA A 23 6.75 -19.64 0.77
C ALA A 23 5.55 -18.67 0.76
N ASN A 24 4.68 -18.73 1.78
CA ASN A 24 3.52 -17.87 1.93
C ASN A 24 3.74 -16.72 2.92
N ALA A 25 4.99 -16.35 3.22
CA ALA A 25 5.29 -15.03 3.76
C ALA A 25 4.96 -14.01 2.67
N ALA A 26 3.66 -13.76 2.53
CA ALA A 26 3.06 -12.86 1.58
C ALA A 26 3.83 -11.55 1.65
N HIS A 27 4.25 -11.09 0.48
CA HIS A 27 4.78 -9.76 0.30
C HIS A 27 3.83 -8.81 1.02
N ALA A 28 4.24 -8.27 2.17
CA ALA A 28 3.56 -7.12 2.75
C ALA A 28 3.76 -6.01 1.73
N ALA A 29 2.80 -5.89 0.80
CA ALA A 29 2.83 -4.85 -0.21
C ALA A 29 2.85 -3.54 0.57
N ASN A 30 3.96 -2.79 0.48
CA ASN A 30 4.16 -1.54 1.20
C ASN A 30 2.88 -0.69 1.09
N GLN A 31 2.07 -0.68 2.14
CA GLN A 31 0.72 -0.17 2.08
C GLN A 31 0.79 1.33 2.36
N LEU A 32 0.84 2.11 1.27
CA LEU A 32 0.80 3.57 1.34
C LEU A 32 -0.64 4.06 1.16
N VAL A 33 -1.18 4.73 2.18
CA VAL A 33 -2.51 5.34 2.15
C VAL A 33 -2.44 6.79 2.57
N ALA A 34 -2.92 7.69 1.71
CA ALA A 34 -3.18 9.08 2.07
C ALA A 34 -4.66 9.23 2.48
N ARG A 35 -4.91 9.47 3.76
CA ARG A 35 -6.25 9.74 4.31
C ARG A 35 -6.46 11.23 4.43
N VAL A 36 -7.40 11.78 3.66
CA VAL A 36 -7.71 13.22 3.65
C VAL A 36 -9.03 13.49 4.36
N SER A 37 -9.00 14.35 5.36
CA SER A 37 -10.18 14.83 6.08
C SER A 37 -10.54 16.25 5.63
N LEU A 38 -11.71 16.40 4.99
CA LEU A 38 -12.20 17.70 4.52
C LEU A 38 -12.67 18.60 5.66
N SER A 39 -13.14 18.04 6.77
CA SER A 39 -13.63 18.81 7.93
C SER A 39 -12.49 19.44 8.71
N THR A 40 -11.38 18.72 8.86
CA THR A 40 -10.20 19.21 9.61
C THR A 40 -9.14 19.82 8.71
N GLN A 41 -9.29 19.76 7.37
CA GLN A 41 -8.31 20.22 6.39
C GLN A 41 -6.92 19.62 6.63
N ARG A 42 -6.87 18.31 6.86
CA ARG A 42 -5.63 17.56 7.09
C ARG A 42 -5.55 16.30 6.23
N MET A 43 -4.32 15.95 5.86
CA MET A 43 -3.96 14.70 5.20
C MET A 43 -2.98 13.94 6.09
N GLU A 44 -3.35 12.72 6.45
CA GLU A 44 -2.47 11.76 7.13
C GLU A 44 -1.95 10.77 6.10
N VAL A 45 -0.63 10.57 6.07
CA VAL A 45 -0.03 9.52 5.25
C VAL A 45 0.40 8.37 6.14
N ILE A 46 -0.14 7.21 5.80
CA ILE A 46 -0.02 5.96 6.53
C ILE A 46 0.83 5.03 5.68
N VAL A 47 1.92 4.52 6.24
CA VAL A 47 2.82 3.54 5.62
C VAL A 47 2.75 2.30 6.49
N ASP A 48 2.35 1.17 5.89
CA ASP A 48 2.27 -0.13 6.57
C ASP A 48 1.42 -0.09 7.86
N GLY A 49 0.33 0.68 7.79
CA GLY A 49 -0.61 0.84 8.91
C GLY A 49 -0.19 1.88 9.96
N GLN A 50 1.02 2.43 9.89
CA GLN A 50 1.52 3.44 10.82
C GLN A 50 1.46 4.85 10.22
N LYS A 51 1.03 5.85 10.99
CA LYS A 51 1.06 7.25 10.56
C LYS A 51 2.51 7.71 10.44
N ALA A 52 2.94 7.99 9.22
CA ALA A 52 4.28 8.47 8.92
C ALA A 52 4.34 10.01 8.85
N PHE A 53 3.31 10.65 8.27
CA PHE A 53 3.30 12.09 8.07
C PHE A 53 1.91 12.70 8.23
N GLU A 54 1.86 14.00 8.49
CA GLU A 54 0.63 14.79 8.55
C GLU A 54 0.88 16.16 7.90
N TRP A 55 -0.02 16.55 6.99
CA TRP A 55 0.02 17.84 6.31
C TRP A 55 -1.31 18.58 6.44
N LYS A 56 -1.24 19.91 6.58
CA LYS A 56 -2.39 20.78 6.31
C LYS A 56 -2.67 20.74 4.81
N VAL A 57 -3.94 20.69 4.44
CA VAL A 57 -4.38 20.76 3.04
C VAL A 57 -5.39 21.90 2.86
N SER A 58 -5.57 22.33 1.62
CA SER A 58 -6.69 23.18 1.23
C SER A 58 -7.48 22.42 0.16
N THR A 59 -8.79 22.32 0.35
CA THR A 59 -9.68 21.53 -0.51
C THR A 59 -10.74 22.43 -1.15
N GLY A 60 -11.52 21.87 -2.07
CA GLY A 60 -12.46 22.64 -2.89
C GLY A 60 -13.48 23.43 -2.06
N ARG A 61 -13.59 24.73 -2.34
CA ARG A 61 -14.55 25.65 -1.70
C ARG A 61 -16.01 25.27 -2.01
N LYS A 62 -16.98 25.91 -1.33
CA LYS A 62 -18.41 25.79 -1.65
C LYS A 62 -18.66 26.04 -3.15
N GLY A 63 -19.43 25.17 -3.80
CA GLY A 63 -19.64 25.17 -5.26
C GLY A 63 -18.63 24.34 -6.07
N TYR A 64 -17.50 23.96 -5.47
CA TYR A 64 -16.43 23.15 -6.08
C TYR A 64 -15.91 22.08 -5.13
N ARG A 65 -16.80 21.51 -4.30
CA ARG A 65 -16.42 20.58 -3.21
C ARG A 65 -15.63 19.40 -3.77
N THR A 66 -14.52 19.08 -3.09
CA THR A 66 -13.79 17.82 -3.33
C THR A 66 -14.70 16.64 -2.97
N PRO A 67 -14.96 15.70 -3.90
CA PRO A 67 -15.81 14.54 -3.61
C PRO A 67 -15.10 13.57 -2.66
N THR A 68 -15.87 12.92 -1.78
CA THR A 68 -15.38 11.87 -0.89
C THR A 68 -15.33 10.52 -1.62
N GLY A 69 -14.54 9.58 -1.12
CA GLY A 69 -14.41 8.24 -1.70
C GLY A 69 -12.98 7.69 -1.65
N SER A 70 -12.77 6.54 -2.29
CA SER A 70 -11.46 5.93 -2.44
C SER A 70 -10.95 6.13 -3.86
N TYR A 71 -9.77 6.73 -3.98
CA TYR A 71 -9.14 7.08 -5.25
C TYR A 71 -7.75 6.47 -5.33
N ARG A 72 -7.28 6.20 -6.56
CA ARG A 72 -5.90 5.76 -6.82
C ARG A 72 -5.20 6.80 -7.71
N PRO A 73 -3.94 7.18 -7.41
CA PRO A 73 -3.15 8.00 -8.31
C PRO A 73 -3.01 7.31 -9.67
N THR A 74 -3.30 8.03 -10.76
CA THR A 74 -3.19 7.49 -12.12
C THR A 74 -1.97 8.01 -12.87
N ARG A 75 -1.47 9.20 -12.50
CA ARG A 75 -0.33 9.87 -13.12
C ARG A 75 0.40 10.70 -12.06
N MET A 76 1.70 10.90 -12.27
CA MET A 76 2.54 11.74 -11.44
C MET A 76 3.39 12.62 -12.36
N HIS A 77 3.40 13.92 -12.09
CA HIS A 77 4.15 14.91 -12.85
C HIS A 77 4.90 15.80 -11.86
N THR A 78 6.14 16.18 -12.17
CA THR A 78 6.87 17.20 -11.39
C THR A 78 6.17 18.55 -11.44
N MET A 79 5.59 18.90 -12.60
CA MET A 79 4.78 20.09 -12.82
C MET A 79 3.66 19.75 -13.79
N TRP A 80 2.44 20.20 -13.50
CA TRP A 80 1.28 20.05 -14.37
C TRP A 80 0.74 21.43 -14.74
N ARG A 81 0.00 21.55 -15.84
CA ARG A 81 -0.75 22.78 -16.18
C ARG A 81 -2.15 22.40 -16.62
N SER A 82 -3.15 22.81 -15.86
CA SER A 82 -4.53 22.42 -16.11
C SER A 82 -5.16 23.27 -17.20
N ARG A 83 -5.44 22.67 -18.36
CA ARG A 83 -6.21 23.33 -19.43
C ARG A 83 -7.62 23.73 -18.98
N LYS A 84 -8.22 23.01 -18.03
CA LYS A 84 -9.55 23.31 -17.48
C LYS A 84 -9.57 24.56 -16.59
N TYR A 85 -8.42 24.88 -15.99
CA TYR A 85 -8.25 25.99 -15.07
C TYR A 85 -7.21 26.97 -15.65
N ASP A 86 -7.39 27.37 -16.91
CA ASP A 86 -6.60 28.41 -17.58
C ASP A 86 -5.08 28.24 -17.50
N ASN A 87 -4.60 26.99 -17.59
CA ASN A 87 -3.20 26.59 -17.46
C ASN A 87 -2.56 26.90 -16.09
N ALA A 88 -3.38 27.02 -15.03
CA ALA A 88 -2.89 27.05 -13.66
C ALA A 88 -2.00 25.82 -13.35
N PRO A 89 -0.92 26.00 -12.57
CA PRO A 89 0.00 24.93 -12.18
C PRO A 89 -0.65 23.88 -11.27
#